data_AF-A0A172QXY1-F1
#
_entry.id   AF-A0A172QXY1-F1
#
_cell.length_a   1.000
_cell.length_b   1.000
_cell.length_c   1.000
_cell.angle_alpha   90.00
_cell.angle_beta   90.00
_cell.angle_gamma   90.00
#
_symmetry.space_group_name_H-M   'P 1'
#
loop_
_entity.id
_entity.type
_entity.pdbx_description
1 polymer ?
#
loop_
_entity_poly.entity_id
_entity_poly.type
_entity_poly.pdbx_seq_one_letter_code
_entity_poly.pdbx_strand_id
1 'polypeptide(L)'
;MTTVTTAEDRARAQEVASIINSQIHRGVLMSLGASGLIATIFEGMSALMFDARILPFNKNGERAARPAKMKVFVALGGDDTYTVVAVNKGVDHARKTTVYADDLNAVLLALDFDGAEPFNPRYTH
;
A
#
# COMPACT_ATOMS: atom_id res chain seq x y z
N MET A 1 13.45 16.07 -16.59
CA MET A 1 12.57 14.98 -16.12
C MET A 1 11.22 15.63 -15.85
N THR A 2 10.34 15.60 -16.85
CA THR A 2 9.22 16.53 -16.94
C THR A 2 7.94 15.81 -16.58
N THR A 3 7.50 15.86 -15.32
CA THR A 3 6.15 15.41 -14.96
C THR A 3 5.20 16.59 -15.03
N VAL A 4 4.88 17.01 -16.26
CA VAL A 4 3.59 17.69 -16.47
C VAL A 4 2.53 16.61 -16.28
N THR A 5 1.99 16.49 -15.08
CA THR A 5 0.82 15.63 -14.80
C THR A 5 -0.35 16.26 -15.52
N THR A 6 -0.68 15.75 -16.70
CA THR A 6 -1.78 16.27 -17.52
C THR A 6 -3.10 16.12 -16.77
N ALA A 7 -4.12 16.87 -17.15
CA ALA A 7 -5.46 16.69 -16.57
C ALA A 7 -5.97 15.25 -16.79
N GLU A 8 -5.60 14.64 -17.92
CA GLU A 8 -5.90 13.26 -18.27
C GLU A 8 -5.21 12.27 -17.32
N ASP A 9 -3.91 12.46 -17.01
CA ASP A 9 -3.21 11.61 -16.04
C ASP A 9 -3.85 11.66 -14.66
N ARG A 10 -4.29 12.85 -14.23
CA ARG A 10 -4.98 13.03 -12.94
C ARG A 10 -6.34 12.34 -12.93
N ALA A 11 -7.11 12.46 -14.00
CA ALA A 11 -8.40 11.81 -14.14
C ALA A 11 -8.25 10.28 -14.13
N ARG A 12 -7.26 9.75 -14.86
CA ARG A 12 -6.94 8.32 -14.86
C ARG A 12 -6.52 7.83 -13.48
N ALA A 13 -5.65 8.57 -12.79
CA ALA A 13 -5.25 8.21 -11.43
C ALA A 13 -6.44 8.19 -10.46
N GLN A 14 -7.38 9.11 -10.60
CA GLN A 14 -8.62 9.15 -9.80
C GLN A 14 -9.52 7.95 -10.08
N GLU A 15 -9.72 7.61 -11.34
CA GLU A 15 -10.50 6.44 -11.75
C GLU A 15 -9.91 5.15 -11.19
N VAL A 16 -8.61 4.92 -11.43
CA VAL A 16 -7.90 3.73 -10.94
C VAL A 16 -7.92 3.66 -9.41
N ALA A 17 -7.66 4.77 -8.71
CA ALA A 17 -7.69 4.79 -7.26
C ALA A 17 -9.09 4.48 -6.70
N SER A 18 -10.15 4.94 -7.38
CA SER A 18 -11.54 4.60 -7.03
C SER A 18 -11.82 3.10 -7.19
N ILE A 19 -11.35 2.50 -8.30
CA ILE A 19 -11.46 1.06 -8.54
C ILE A 19 -10.73 0.28 -7.46
N ILE A 20 -9.46 0.63 -7.18
CA ILE A 20 -8.67 -0.02 -6.12
C ILE A 20 -9.39 0.07 -4.78
N ASN A 21 -9.87 1.26 -4.40
CA ASN A 21 -10.58 1.46 -3.14
C ASN A 21 -11.87 0.63 -3.07
N SER A 22 -12.56 0.42 -4.19
CA SER A 22 -13.78 -0.41 -4.25
C SER A 22 -13.51 -1.90 -4.04
N GLN A 23 -12.30 -2.37 -4.35
CA GLN A 23 -11.87 -3.76 -4.19
C GLN A 23 -11.36 -4.07 -2.77
N ILE A 24 -10.97 -3.04 -2.01
CA ILE A 24 -10.50 -3.20 -0.63
C ILE A 24 -11.71 -3.21 0.32
N HIS A 25 -11.83 -4.27 1.09
CA HIS A 25 -12.84 -4.39 2.14
C HIS A 25 -12.65 -3.32 3.21
N ARG A 26 -13.73 -2.67 3.63
CA ARG A 26 -13.68 -1.64 4.68
C ARG A 26 -13.04 -2.13 5.98
N GLY A 27 -13.24 -3.39 6.35
CA GLY A 27 -12.62 -3.99 7.54
C GLY A 27 -11.09 -3.99 7.49
N VAL A 28 -10.50 -4.16 6.29
CA VAL A 28 -9.05 -4.14 6.08
C VAL A 28 -8.49 -2.74 6.29
N LEU A 29 -9.14 -1.73 5.68
CA LEU A 29 -8.79 -0.32 5.89
C LEU A 29 -8.90 0.07 7.38
N MET A 30 -9.94 -0.40 8.06
CA MET A 30 -10.12 -0.15 9.49
C MET A 30 -9.04 -0.80 10.36
N SER A 31 -8.66 -2.06 10.07
CA SER A 31 -7.58 -2.77 10.80
C SER A 31 -6.27 -1.98 10.71
N LEU A 32 -5.94 -1.49 9.52
CA LEU A 32 -4.73 -0.70 9.29
C LEU A 32 -4.80 0.73 9.84
N GLY A 33 -5.96 1.15 10.39
CA GLY A 33 -6.20 2.54 10.78
C GLY A 33 -6.03 3.50 9.60
N ALA A 34 -6.49 3.09 8.42
CA ALA A 34 -6.30 3.82 7.17
C ALA A 34 -6.95 5.21 7.22
N SER A 35 -6.22 6.21 6.73
CA SER A 35 -6.70 7.59 6.65
C SER A 35 -6.08 8.33 5.46
N GLY A 36 -6.67 9.45 5.06
CA GLY A 36 -6.11 10.29 4.00
C GLY A 36 -6.00 9.59 2.64
N LEU A 37 -7.03 8.83 2.26
CA LEU A 37 -7.09 8.14 0.97
C LEU A 37 -7.06 9.17 -0.16
N ILE A 38 -6.06 9.09 -1.04
CA ILE A 38 -5.92 9.96 -2.20
C ILE A 38 -5.48 9.17 -3.43
N ALA A 39 -5.89 9.66 -4.61
CA ALA A 39 -5.34 9.22 -5.89
C ALA A 39 -3.96 9.84 -6.10
N THR A 40 -3.01 9.04 -6.60
CA THR A 40 -1.65 9.50 -6.87
C THR A 40 -0.99 8.71 -8.00
N ILE A 41 0.23 9.11 -8.38
CA ILE A 41 1.11 8.35 -9.26
C ILE A 41 2.29 7.87 -8.41
N PHE A 42 2.54 6.56 -8.40
CA PHE A 42 3.67 5.94 -7.72
C PHE A 42 4.50 5.16 -8.74
N GLU A 43 5.80 5.49 -8.88
CA GLU A 43 6.71 4.84 -9.84
C GLU A 43 6.16 4.82 -11.30
N GLY A 44 5.42 5.87 -11.69
CA GLY A 44 4.81 5.99 -13.02
C GLY A 44 3.46 5.27 -13.19
N MET A 45 2.98 4.57 -12.15
CA MET A 45 1.70 3.86 -12.14
C MET A 45 0.62 4.63 -11.39
N SER A 46 -0.63 4.52 -11.84
CA SER A 46 -1.78 5.05 -11.10
C SER A 46 -1.98 4.27 -9.80
N ALA A 47 -2.16 4.97 -8.68
CA ALA A 47 -2.17 4.36 -7.36
C ALA A 47 -3.18 5.00 -6.41
N LEU A 48 -3.69 4.18 -5.49
CA LEU A 48 -4.32 4.65 -4.26
C LEU A 48 -3.23 4.78 -3.18
N MET A 49 -3.14 5.94 -2.55
CA MET A 49 -2.30 6.14 -1.37
C MET A 49 -3.15 6.43 -0.15
N PHE A 50 -2.76 5.86 0.98
CA PHE A 50 -3.35 6.17 2.27
C PHE A 50 -2.31 6.05 3.37
N ASP A 51 -2.55 6.70 4.49
CA ASP A 51 -1.75 6.53 5.68
C ASP A 51 -2.27 5.34 6.50
N ALA A 52 -1.38 4.46 6.96
CA ALA A 52 -1.68 3.32 7.82
C ALA A 52 -0.84 3.35 9.11
N ARG A 53 -1.29 2.65 10.15
CA ARG A 53 -0.55 2.44 11.41
C ARG A 53 0.06 1.04 11.40
N ILE A 54 1.36 0.95 11.16
CA ILE A 54 2.10 -0.33 11.03
C ILE A 54 3.24 -0.34 12.05
N LEU A 55 3.56 -1.50 12.61
CA LEU A 55 4.71 -1.67 13.50
C LEU A 55 6.03 -1.65 12.70
N PRO A 56 6.89 -0.62 12.86
CA PRO A 56 8.16 -0.58 12.15
C PRO A 56 9.16 -1.57 12.73
N PHE A 57 10.20 -1.87 11.94
CA PHE A 57 11.41 -2.49 12.46
C PHE A 57 12.30 -1.45 13.14
N ASN A 58 12.94 -1.84 14.25
CA ASN A 58 13.99 -1.11 14.91
C ASN A 58 15.35 -1.35 14.22
N LYS A 59 16.41 -0.70 14.71
CA LYS A 59 17.77 -0.85 14.14
C LYS A 59 18.35 -2.26 14.27
N ASN A 60 17.82 -3.09 15.18
CA ASN A 60 18.24 -4.46 15.40
C ASN A 60 17.45 -5.46 14.53
N GLY A 61 16.51 -4.98 13.70
CA GLY A 61 15.64 -5.85 12.89
C GLY A 61 14.46 -6.44 13.65
N GLU A 62 14.17 -5.97 14.87
CA GLU A 62 13.02 -6.42 15.66
C GLU A 62 11.86 -5.44 15.53
N ARG A 63 10.63 -5.86 15.86
CA ARG A 63 9.47 -4.99 15.88
C ARG A 63 9.56 -3.92 16.98
N ALA A 64 9.24 -2.68 16.63
CA ALA A 64 9.14 -1.62 17.60
C ALA A 64 7.91 -1.79 18.49
N ALA A 65 7.98 -1.26 19.72
CA ALA A 65 6.89 -1.36 20.70
C ALA A 65 5.66 -0.49 20.37
N ARG A 66 5.74 0.40 19.38
CA ARG A 66 4.66 1.32 19.01
C ARG A 66 4.50 1.40 17.50
N PRO A 67 3.26 1.41 16.99
CA PRO A 67 3.01 1.58 15.57
C PRO A 67 3.40 2.99 15.12
N ALA A 68 3.89 3.09 13.89
CA ALA A 68 4.21 4.33 13.23
C ALA A 68 3.23 4.57 12.08
N LYS A 69 3.00 5.85 11.77
CA LYS A 69 2.21 6.24 10.61
C LYS A 69 3.08 6.09 9.36
N MET A 70 2.66 5.24 8.43
CA MET A 70 3.36 4.94 7.17
C MET A 70 2.45 5.25 5.98
N LYS A 71 3.05 5.57 4.83
CA LYS A 71 2.30 5.71 3.58
C LYS A 71 2.23 4.36 2.90
N VAL A 72 1.02 3.90 2.61
CA VAL A 72 0.78 2.70 1.81
C VAL A 72 0.36 3.12 0.43
N PHE A 73 1.04 2.60 -0.58
CA PHE A 73 0.72 2.75 -1.99
C PHE A 73 0.22 1.41 -2.51
N VAL A 74 -0.92 1.43 -3.19
CA VAL A 74 -1.43 0.32 -3.99
C VAL A 74 -1.48 0.82 -5.42
N ALA A 75 -0.52 0.39 -6.23
CA ALA A 75 -0.34 0.84 -7.61
C ALA A 75 -0.75 -0.24 -8.60
N LEU A 76 -1.50 0.13 -9.65
CA LEU A 76 -1.92 -0.79 -10.70
C LEU A 76 -0.87 -0.85 -11.82
N GLY A 77 -0.32 -2.04 -12.04
CA GLY A 77 0.59 -2.35 -13.13
C GLY A 77 -0.13 -2.52 -14.47
N GLY A 78 0.63 -2.55 -15.57
CA GLY A 78 0.10 -2.78 -16.92
C GLY A 78 -0.27 -4.24 -17.21
N ASP A 79 0.03 -5.15 -16.29
CA ASP A 79 -0.29 -6.58 -16.32
C ASP A 79 -1.54 -6.92 -15.47
N ASP A 80 -2.32 -5.91 -15.12
CA ASP A 80 -3.49 -6.00 -14.25
C ASP A 80 -3.21 -6.56 -12.84
N THR A 81 -1.95 -6.49 -12.39
CA THR A 81 -1.56 -6.81 -11.01
C THR A 81 -1.27 -5.55 -10.20
N TYR A 82 -1.35 -5.67 -8.88
CA TYR A 82 -1.02 -4.60 -7.95
C TYR A 82 0.41 -4.71 -7.44
N THR A 83 1.02 -3.54 -7.23
CA THR A 83 2.21 -3.37 -6.39
C THR A 83 1.81 -2.66 -5.10
N VAL A 84 2.03 -3.32 -3.97
CA VAL A 84 1.75 -2.79 -2.62
C VAL A 84 3.06 -2.41 -1.96
N VAL A 85 3.20 -1.14 -1.56
CA VAL A 85 4.40 -0.64 -0.88
C VAL A 85 4.01 0.14 0.37
N ALA A 86 4.54 -0.25 1.52
CA ALA A 86 4.50 0.54 2.74
C ALA A 86 5.83 1.31 2.88
N VAL A 87 5.76 2.62 3.01
CA VAL A 87 6.92 3.51 3.11
C VAL A 87 6.97 4.15 4.48
N ASN A 88 8.10 3.99 5.16
CA ASN A 88 8.40 4.61 6.43
C ASN A 88 9.55 5.62 6.25
N LYS A 89 9.28 6.91 6.46
CA LYS A 89 10.27 8.00 6.33
C LYS A 89 11.04 7.99 5.00
N GLY A 90 10.35 7.69 3.90
CA GLY A 90 10.93 7.66 2.55
C GLY A 90 11.70 6.39 2.20
N VAL A 91 11.70 5.39 3.08
CA VAL A 91 12.30 4.08 2.85
C VAL A 91 11.20 3.03 2.76
N ASP A 92 11.30 2.13 1.78
CA ASP A 92 10.42 0.97 1.67
C ASP A 92 10.55 0.12 2.94
N HIS A 93 9.48 0.08 3.71
CA HIS A 93 9.35 -0.78 4.88
C HIS A 93 8.90 -2.18 4.47
N ALA A 94 7.97 -2.26 3.51
CA ALA A 94 7.47 -3.49 2.95
C ALA A 94 7.10 -3.26 1.48
N ARG A 95 7.40 -4.23 0.62
CA ARG A 95 7.05 -4.21 -0.81
C ARG A 95 6.60 -5.59 -1.24
N LYS A 96 5.46 -5.68 -1.93
CA LYS A 96 5.02 -6.87 -2.64
C LYS A 96 4.52 -6.49 -4.02
N THR A 97 5.02 -7.16 -5.05
CA THR A 97 4.64 -6.98 -6.46
C THR A 97 3.79 -8.17 -6.90
N THR A 98 3.13 -8.05 -8.06
CA THR A 98 2.34 -9.14 -8.66
C THR A 98 1.20 -9.61 -7.74
N VAL A 99 0.49 -8.67 -7.11
CA VAL A 99 -0.64 -8.97 -6.21
C VAL A 99 -1.93 -8.96 -7.03
N TYR A 100 -2.60 -10.10 -7.13
CA TYR A 100 -3.89 -10.17 -7.81
C TYR A 100 -5.00 -9.51 -6.98
N ALA A 101 -6.08 -9.09 -7.64
CA ALA A 101 -7.21 -8.44 -6.98
C ALA A 101 -7.81 -9.31 -5.85
N ASP A 102 -7.87 -10.62 -6.06
CA ASP A 102 -8.40 -11.58 -5.08
C ASP A 102 -7.53 -11.66 -3.81
N ASP A 103 -6.22 -11.42 -3.95
CA ASP A 103 -5.25 -11.47 -2.85
C ASP A 103 -5.03 -10.11 -2.17
N LEU A 104 -5.50 -9.01 -2.78
CA LEU A 104 -5.20 -7.65 -2.34
C LEU A 104 -5.55 -7.42 -0.86
N ASN A 105 -6.73 -7.88 -0.45
CA ASN A 105 -7.19 -7.75 0.94
C ASN A 105 -6.31 -8.53 1.92
N ALA A 106 -5.89 -9.74 1.55
CA ALA A 106 -5.03 -10.58 2.38
C ALA A 106 -3.63 -9.96 2.52
N VAL A 107 -3.04 -9.47 1.43
CA VAL A 107 -1.74 -8.79 1.43
C VAL A 107 -1.76 -7.53 2.28
N LEU A 108 -2.82 -6.73 2.18
CA LEU A 108 -2.97 -5.52 2.99
C LEU A 108 -3.10 -5.85 4.49
N LEU A 109 -3.89 -6.86 4.87
CA LEU A 109 -3.94 -7.32 6.26
C LEU A 109 -2.59 -7.88 6.75
N ALA A 110 -1.80 -8.46 5.85
CA ALA A 110 -0.49 -9.00 6.20
C ALA A 110 0.49 -7.91 6.67
N LEU A 111 0.26 -6.63 6.34
CA LEU A 111 1.04 -5.50 6.86
C LEU A 111 0.82 -5.25 8.35
N ASP A 112 -0.33 -5.65 8.90
CA ASP A 112 -0.67 -5.54 10.32
C ASP A 112 -0.13 -6.74 11.11
N PHE A 113 1.16 -7.05 10.91
CA PHE A 113 1.83 -8.19 11.50
C PHE A 113 2.92 -7.77 12.46
N ASP A 114 2.92 -8.36 13.66
CA ASP A 114 3.86 -8.12 14.75
C ASP A 114 5.02 -9.14 14.80
N GLY A 115 5.14 -10.00 13.80
CA GLY A 115 6.25 -10.96 13.70
C GLY A 115 7.51 -10.42 13.01
N ALA A 116 8.43 -11.33 12.70
CA ALA A 116 9.76 -10.99 12.18
C ALA A 116 9.77 -10.54 10.70
N GLU A 117 8.70 -10.79 9.95
CA GLU A 117 8.61 -10.50 8.52
C GLU A 117 7.77 -9.25 8.25
N PRO A 118 8.09 -8.42 7.23
CA PRO A 118 7.29 -7.24 6.89
C PRO A 118 5.82 -7.56 6.53
N PHE A 119 5.55 -8.76 6.05
CA PHE A 119 4.21 -9.29 5.81
C PHE A 119 3.98 -10.56 6.62
N ASN A 120 2.75 -10.76 7.11
CA ASN A 120 2.34 -12.02 7.73
C ASN A 120 2.46 -13.20 6.75
N PRO A 121 3.30 -14.22 7.02
CA PRO A 121 3.49 -15.36 6.13
C PRO A 121 2.23 -16.16 5.82
N ARG A 122 1.20 -16.09 6.69
CA ARG A 122 -0.09 -16.80 6.51
C ARG A 122 -0.95 -16.25 5.37
N TYR A 123 -0.66 -15.03 4.92
CA TYR A 123 -1.44 -14.32 3.91
C TYR A 123 -0.64 -14.04 2.64
N THR A 124 0.53 -14.67 2.49
CA THR A 124 1.48 -14.36 1.41
C THR A 124 1.70 -15.50 0.40
N HIS A 125 0.82 -16.49 0.37
CA HIS A 125 0.85 -17.60 -0.59
C HIS A 125 0.65 -17.13 -2.04
#